data_AF-X0W8Y7-F1
#
_entry.id   AF-X0W8Y7-F1
#
_cell.length_a   1.000
_cell.length_b   1.000
_cell.length_c   1.000
_cell.angle_alpha   90.00
_cell.angle_beta   90.00
_cell.angle_gamma   90.00
#
_symmetry.space_group_name_H-M   'P 1'
#
loop_
_entity.id
_entity.type
_entity.pdbx_description
1 polymer ?
#
loop_
_entity_poly.entity_id
_entity_poly.type
_entity_poly.pdbx_seq_one_letter_code
_entity_poly.pdbx_strand_id
1 'polypeptide(L)' 'MKMTQVKTYSKLGEAIAKGEFVLTGELEPEKTTDLSHTFQEAKEMAPYVIAANVTDSPLGIVTINSMAAT' A
#
# COMPACT_ATOMS: atom_id res chain seq x y z
N MET A 1 4.92 8.17 32.70
CA MET A 1 4.39 6.97 32.00
C MET A 1 5.55 6.20 31.42
N LYS A 2 5.64 4.89 31.67
CA LYS A 2 6.69 4.04 31.09
C LYS A 2 6.30 3.76 29.64
N MET A 3 7.02 4.33 28.68
CA MET A 3 6.81 4.02 27.25
C MET A 3 7.14 2.54 27.05
N THR A 4 6.11 1.71 26.90
CA THR A 4 6.29 0.35 26.39
C THR A 4 6.87 0.46 24.99
N GLN A 5 8.01 -0.19 24.77
CA GLN A 5 8.67 -0.19 23.47
C GLN A 5 7.75 -0.95 22.49
N VAL A 6 7.06 -0.21 21.61
CA VAL A 6 6.18 -0.80 20.60
C VAL A 6 7.05 -1.40 19.52
N LYS A 7 6.96 -2.73 19.34
CA LYS A 7 7.70 -3.41 18.27
C LYS A 7 7.06 -3.09 16.92
N THR A 8 7.84 -2.57 15.99
CA THR A 8 7.40 -2.17 14.64
C THR A 8 8.03 -3.09 13.60
N TYR A 9 7.34 -3.26 12.46
CA TYR A 9 7.75 -4.18 11.38
C TYR A 9 7.75 -3.52 10.00
N SER A 10 7.45 -2.22 9.93
CA SER A 10 7.33 -1.46 8.70
C SER A 10 7.54 0.04 8.98
N LYS A 11 7.84 0.79 7.92
CA LYS A 11 7.95 2.27 7.99
C LYS A 11 6.67 2.91 8.51
N LEU A 12 5.50 2.41 8.07
CA LEU A 12 4.21 2.86 8.58
C LEU A 12 4.07 2.62 10.09
N GLY A 13 4.42 1.43 10.57
CA GLY A 13 4.37 1.11 12.00
C GLY A 13 5.31 1.98 12.84
N GLU A 14 6.51 2.28 12.32
CA GLU A 14 7.46 3.21 12.96
C GLU A 14 6.90 4.63 13.06
N ALA A 15 6.32 5.17 11.97
CA ALA A 15 5.76 6.51 11.96
C ALA A 15 4.54 6.65 12.89
N ILE A 16 3.65 5.66 12.88
CA ILE A 16 2.49 5.61 13.79
C ILE A 16 2.94 5.56 15.26
N ALA A 17 3.94 4.71 15.59
CA ALA A 17 4.43 4.59 16.96
C ALA A 17 5.05 5.90 17.50
N LYS A 18 5.55 6.78 16.61
CA LYS A 18 6.07 8.11 16.94
C LYS A 18 4.98 9.19 17.01
N GLY A 19 3.74 8.88 16.62
CA GLY A 19 2.65 9.86 16.55
C GLY A 19 2.77 10.84 15.39
N GLU A 20 3.45 10.45 14.31
CA GLU A 20 3.61 11.28 13.11
C GLU A 20 2.31 11.34 12.29
N PHE A 21 2.05 12.48 11.64
CA PHE A 21 1.03 12.57 10.61
C PHE A 21 1.56 11.90 9.33
N VAL A 22 0.79 10.96 8.76
CA VAL A 22 1.23 10.15 7.63
C VAL A 22 0.21 10.19 6.49
N LEU A 23 0.71 10.04 5.26
CA LEU A 23 -0.11 9.82 4.07
C LEU A 23 0.07 8.38 3.59
N THR A 24 -1.03 7.73 3.25
CA THR A 24 -1.06 6.39 2.64
C THR A 24 -1.76 6.44 1.29
N GLY A 25 -1.46 5.46 0.44
CA GLY A 25 -2.06 5.31 -0.88
C GLY A 25 -2.93 4.06 -1.01
N GLU A 26 -3.81 4.05 -2.00
CA GLU A 26 -4.64 2.88 -2.38
C GLU A 26 -4.38 2.58 -3.86
N LEU A 27 -4.20 1.31 -4.21
CA LEU A 27 -4.10 0.82 -5.58
C LEU A 27 -5.14 -0.28 -5.81
N GLU A 28 -5.88 -0.21 -6.90
CA GLU A 28 -6.87 -1.24 -7.27
C GLU A 28 -6.37 -2.04 -8.48
N PRO A 29 -6.40 -3.39 -8.44
CA PRO A 29 -6.08 -4.22 -9.60
C PRO A 29 -7.09 -4.04 -10.72
N GLU A 30 -6.58 -3.79 -11.93
CA GLU A 30 -7.40 -3.55 -13.11
C GLU A 30 -7.89 -4.85 -13.78
N LYS A 31 -8.95 -4.73 -14.59
CA LYS A 31 -9.48 -5.81 -15.46
C LYS A 31 -8.67 -5.94 -16.74
N THR A 32 -7.39 -6.23 -16.59
CA THR A 32 -6.40 -6.25 -17.67
C THR A 32 -5.30 -7.27 -17.39
N THR A 33 -4.54 -7.62 -18.42
CA THR A 33 -3.29 -8.39 -18.29
C THR A 33 -2.04 -7.51 -18.38
N ASP A 34 -2.21 -6.24 -18.75
CA ASP A 34 -1.14 -5.25 -18.79
C ASP A 34 -1.17 -4.38 -17.53
N LEU A 35 -0.14 -4.51 -16.70
CA LEU A 35 0.02 -3.78 -15.44
C LEU A 35 0.75 -2.42 -15.60
N SER A 36 1.11 -2.02 -16.83
CA SER A 36 1.92 -0.83 -17.07
C SER A 36 1.32 0.44 -16.46
N HIS A 37 -0.01 0.58 -16.52
CA HIS A 37 -0.77 1.68 -15.94
C HIS A 37 -0.69 1.69 -14.41
N THR A 38 -1.05 0.57 -13.76
CA THR A 38 -0.97 0.43 -12.29
C THR A 38 0.45 0.68 -11.76
N PHE A 39 1.49 0.23 -12.48
CA PHE A 39 2.87 0.53 -12.11
C PHE A 39 3.24 2.00 -12.24
N GLN A 40 2.68 2.70 -13.23
CA GLN A 40 2.89 4.13 -13.39
C GLN A 40 2.24 4.90 -12.24
N GLU A 41 0.99 4.58 -11.89
CA GLU A 41 0.30 5.19 -10.74
C GLU A 41 1.07 4.95 -9.43
N ALA A 42 1.55 3.72 -9.20
CA ALA A 42 2.36 3.40 -8.03
C ALA A 42 3.65 4.23 -7.96
N LYS A 43 4.33 4.45 -9.10
CA LYS A 43 5.54 5.29 -9.17
C LYS A 43 5.26 6.76 -8.91
N GLU A 44 4.15 7.28 -9.44
CA GLU A 44 3.75 8.67 -9.23
C GLU A 44 3.34 8.94 -7.77
N MET A 45 2.74 7.94 -7.12
CA MET A 45 2.29 8.04 -5.73
C MET A 45 3.43 7.82 -4.71
N ALA A 46 4.40 6.97 -5.02
CA ALA A 46 5.47 6.55 -4.09
C ALA A 46 6.23 7.70 -3.38
N PRO A 47 6.51 8.87 -4.00
CA PRO A 47 7.20 9.97 -3.32
C PRO A 47 6.40 10.61 -2.18
N TYR A 48 5.07 10.42 -2.16
CA TYR A 48 4.15 11.14 -1.27
C TYR A 48 3.59 10.28 -0.13
N VAL A 49 3.64 8.95 -0.25
CA VAL A 49 3.01 8.03 0.71
C VAL A 49 4.04 7.14 1.40
N ILE A 50 3.81 6.84 2.68
CA ILE A 50 4.72 5.95 3.45
C ILE A 50 4.45 4.46 3.21
N ALA A 51 3.22 4.16 2.78
CA ALA A 51 2.73 2.83 2.46
C ALA A 51 1.54 2.95 1.50
N ALA A 52 1.29 1.89 0.72
CA ALA A 52 0.10 1.76 -0.08
C ALA A 52 -0.51 0.37 0.13
N ASN A 53 -1.83 0.27 0.14
CA ASN A 53 -2.53 -1.01 0.10
C ASN A 53 -2.95 -1.34 -1.33
N VAL A 54 -3.00 -2.63 -1.63
CA VAL A 54 -3.55 -3.17 -2.88
C VAL A 54 -4.89 -3.80 -2.55
N THR A 55 -5.96 -3.32 -3.19
CA THR A 55 -7.31 -3.81 -2.93
C THR A 55 -7.44 -5.26 -3.38
N ASP A 56 -7.91 -6.13 -2.49
CA ASP A 56 -8.29 -7.50 -2.82
C ASP A 56 -9.81 -7.62 -2.80
N SER A 57 -10.41 -7.81 -3.98
CA SER A 57 -11.86 -7.95 -4.13
C SER A 57 -12.21 -9.42 -4.40
N PRO A 58 -12.92 -10.11 -3.49
CA PRO A 58 -13.40 -11.48 -3.71
C PRO A 58 -14.33 -11.61 -4.94
N LEU A 59 -14.92 -10.49 -5.37
CA LEU A 59 -15.76 -10.38 -6.57
C LEU A 59 -14.99 -9.79 -7.77
N GLY A 60 -13.66 -9.77 -7.72
CA GLY A 60 -12.75 -9.39 -8.79
C GLY A 60 -12.81 -10.37 -9.96
N ILE A 61 -13.97 -10.47 -10.61
CA ILE A 61 -14.16 -11.25 -11.81
C ILE A 61 -13.37 -10.54 -12.90
N VAL A 62 -12.44 -11.28 -13.53
CA VAL A 62 -11.51 -10.84 -14.59
C VAL A 62 -10.56 -9.69 -14.20
N THR A 63 -10.41 -9.36 -12.92
CA THR A 63 -9.31 -8.51 -12.44
C THR A 63 -8.05 -9.34 -12.25
N ILE A 64 -6.89 -8.74 -12.50
CA ILE A 64 -5.62 -9.39 -12.17
C ILE A 64 -5.51 -9.59 -10.66
N ASN A 65 -4.83 -10.67 -10.24
CA ASN A 65 -4.69 -10.98 -8.83
C ASN A 65 -3.90 -9.88 -8.09
N SER A 66 -4.32 -9.54 -6.88
CA SER A 66 -3.71 -8.51 -6.02
C SER A 66 -2.24 -8.80 -5.64
N MET A 67 -1.78 -10.05 -5.78
CA MET A 67 -0.39 -10.47 -5.56
C MET A 67 0.44 -10.55 -6.86
N ALA A 68 -0.14 -10.25 -8.03
CA ALA A 68 0.56 -10.37 -9.32
C ALA A 68 1.63 -9.29 -9.54
N ALA A 69 1.65 -8.23 -8.73
CA ALA A 69 2.65 -7.18 -8.76
C ALA A 69 3.89 -7.60 -7.95
N THR A 70 4.86 -8.25 -8.60
CA THR A 70 6.17 -8.63 -8.03
C THR A 70 7.33 -7.93 -8.72
#